data_AF-A0A198A934-F1
#
_entry.id   AF-A0A198A934-F1
#
_cell.length_a   1.000
_cell.length_b   1.000
_cell.length_c   1.000
_cell.angle_alpha   90.00
_cell.angle_beta   90.00
_cell.angle_gamma   90.00
#
_symmetry.space_group_name_H-M   'P 1'
#
loop_
_entity.id
_entity.type
_entity.pdbx_description
1 polymer ?
#
loop_
_entity_poly.entity_id
_entity_poly.type
_entity_poly.pdbx_seq_one_letter_code
_entity_poly.pdbx_strand_id
1 'polypeptide(L)'
;MTTRSATSSEPSLALRTEDTQGKECLPDEILKDLGFRIYTSSNMKEISFIIPKIDAVLLSVGPEQVTDWRIRLLAQRSLPIFWWCDKQTFPSNECKMDGGIDGLIGPTMSPLEIHCALILGVNHYFQRTEWHQEREQLLSKLEERKWVDQAKRILCEIKGISEAESYDFLRKQAMNERKRMVDVATSIVKVYQILQDQNKGGRKR
;
A
#
# COMPACT_ATOMS: atom_id res chain seq x y z
N MET A 1 16.90 -24.10 -11.56
CA MET A 1 17.92 -23.95 -10.50
C MET A 1 18.71 -22.70 -10.79
N THR A 2 18.36 -21.56 -10.18
CA THR A 2 19.07 -20.29 -10.39
C THR A 2 19.93 -20.04 -9.18
N THR A 3 21.24 -20.23 -9.32
CA THR A 3 22.23 -19.99 -8.26
C THR A 3 22.18 -18.51 -7.88
N ARG A 4 21.70 -18.20 -6.66
CA ARG A 4 21.75 -16.83 -6.11
C ARG A 4 23.14 -16.61 -5.52
N SER A 5 23.93 -15.75 -6.15
CA SER A 5 25.23 -15.29 -5.63
C SER A 5 25.03 -13.97 -4.87
N ALA A 6 25.61 -13.88 -3.67
CA ALA A 6 25.71 -12.64 -2.89
C ALA A 6 27.18 -12.23 -2.78
N THR A 7 27.48 -10.93 -2.88
CA THR A 7 28.83 -10.39 -2.63
C THR A 7 28.81 -9.63 -1.30
N SER A 8 29.71 -9.97 -0.39
CA SER A 8 29.93 -9.23 0.86
C SER A 8 31.08 -8.25 0.68
N SER A 9 30.91 -6.99 1.08
CA SER A 9 32.07 -6.18 1.47
C SER A 9 32.64 -6.78 2.76
N GLU A 10 33.97 -6.91 2.84
CA GLU A 10 34.67 -7.77 3.82
C GLU A 10 34.14 -7.62 5.27
N PRO A 11 33.62 -8.70 5.88
CA PRO A 11 33.26 -8.71 7.28
C PRO A 11 34.45 -9.17 8.14
N SER A 12 34.72 -8.43 9.21
CA SER A 12 35.63 -8.88 10.27
C SER A 12 35.05 -10.11 10.97
N LEU A 13 35.95 -11.06 11.26
CA LEU A 13 35.70 -12.38 11.85
C LEU A 13 34.62 -12.39 12.96
N ALA A 14 33.64 -13.28 12.81
CA ALA A 14 33.19 -14.11 13.94
C ALA A 14 32.54 -15.40 13.42
N LEU A 15 33.25 -16.52 13.56
CA LEU A 15 32.62 -17.84 13.66
C LEU A 15 31.75 -17.86 14.93
N ARG A 16 30.59 -18.50 14.85
CA ARG A 16 30.18 -19.55 15.80
C ARG A 16 28.98 -20.32 15.26
N THR A 17 29.25 -21.55 14.85
CA THR A 17 28.28 -22.64 14.82
C THR A 17 28.07 -23.11 16.25
N GLU A 18 26.86 -22.99 16.79
CA GLU A 18 26.41 -23.81 17.91
C GLU A 18 24.99 -24.28 17.61
N ASP A 19 24.89 -25.55 17.18
CA ASP A 19 23.68 -26.34 17.32
C ASP A 19 23.28 -26.33 18.80
N THR A 20 22.32 -25.47 19.13
CA THR A 20 21.66 -25.51 20.43
C THR A 20 20.26 -26.02 20.18
N GLN A 21 19.94 -27.19 20.74
CA GLN A 21 18.57 -27.63 20.97
C GLN A 21 17.90 -26.60 21.89
N GLY A 22 17.42 -25.52 21.29
CA GLY A 22 16.85 -24.36 21.96
C GLY A 22 15.35 -24.53 22.07
N LYS A 23 14.85 -24.44 23.30
CA LYS A 23 13.45 -24.21 23.66
C LYS A 23 12.83 -23.24 22.63
N GLU A 24 11.73 -23.62 21.99
CA GLU A 24 10.99 -22.71 21.10
C GLU A 24 10.47 -21.55 21.95
N CYS A 25 11.22 -20.44 21.99
CA CYS A 25 10.80 -19.22 22.67
C CYS A 25 9.67 -18.58 21.85
N LEU A 26 8.56 -18.28 22.52
CA LEU A 26 7.45 -17.60 21.88
C LEU A 26 7.87 -16.18 21.48
N PRO A 27 7.39 -15.65 20.33
CA PRO A 27 7.69 -14.29 19.89
C PRO A 27 7.41 -13.25 20.98
N ASP A 28 6.36 -13.51 21.78
CA ASP A 28 5.93 -12.67 22.88
C ASP A 28 6.99 -12.49 23.97
N GLU A 29 7.75 -13.54 24.29
CA GLU A 29 8.74 -13.50 25.36
C GLU A 29 9.94 -12.68 24.92
N ILE A 30 10.46 -12.95 23.71
CA ILE A 30 11.62 -12.26 23.15
C ILE A 30 11.35 -10.76 23.01
N LEU A 31 10.19 -10.38 22.49
CA LEU A 31 9.85 -8.97 22.32
C LEU A 31 9.55 -8.26 23.66
N LYS A 32 9.00 -8.95 24.67
CA LYS A 32 8.82 -8.37 26.01
C LYS A 32 10.15 -8.10 26.69
N ASP A 33 11.11 -9.01 26.55
CA ASP A 33 12.46 -8.85 27.10
C ASP A 33 13.20 -7.66 26.46
N LEU A 34 12.87 -7.35 25.20
CA LEU A 34 13.35 -6.15 24.50
C LEU A 34 12.60 -4.86 24.91
N GLY A 35 11.62 -4.95 25.81
CA GLY A 35 10.86 -3.82 26.32
C GLY A 35 9.64 -3.41 25.48
N PHE A 36 9.24 -4.21 24.49
CA PHE A 36 8.06 -3.94 23.68
C PHE A 36 6.77 -4.31 24.42
N ARG A 37 5.71 -3.51 24.20
CA ARG A 37 4.35 -3.85 24.65
C ARG A 37 3.68 -4.72 23.60
N ILE A 38 3.28 -5.91 24.00
CA ILE A 38 2.73 -6.91 23.07
C ILE A 38 1.26 -7.14 23.38
N TYR A 39 0.47 -7.18 22.31
CA TYR A 39 -0.92 -7.57 22.34
C TYR A 39 -1.09 -8.76 21.40
N THR A 40 -1.41 -9.92 21.95
CA THR A 40 -1.70 -11.13 21.16
C THR A 40 -3.20 -11.34 21.05
N SER A 41 -3.67 -11.55 19.83
CA SER A 41 -5.03 -12.00 19.55
C SER A 41 -5.06 -12.73 18.20
N SER A 42 -5.86 -13.78 18.13
CA SER A 42 -6.15 -14.53 16.92
C SER A 42 -7.49 -14.11 16.29
N ASN A 43 -8.23 -13.19 16.92
CA ASN A 43 -9.57 -12.79 16.52
C ASN A 43 -9.59 -11.37 15.96
N MET A 44 -10.07 -11.22 14.73
CA MET A 44 -10.20 -9.92 14.06
C MET A 44 -11.04 -8.90 14.85
N LYS A 45 -12.04 -9.36 15.61
CA LYS A 45 -12.89 -8.47 16.42
C LYS A 45 -12.14 -7.85 17.59
N GLU A 46 -11.18 -8.55 18.17
CA GLU A 46 -10.35 -8.03 19.26
C GLU A 46 -9.24 -7.14 18.69
N ILE A 47 -8.66 -7.58 17.58
CA ILE A 47 -7.62 -6.84 16.86
C ILE A 47 -8.11 -5.44 16.48
N SER A 48 -9.35 -5.26 16.06
CA SER A 48 -9.88 -3.92 15.74
C SER A 48 -9.88 -2.95 16.92
N PHE A 49 -10.01 -3.43 18.17
CA PHE A 49 -9.89 -2.59 19.37
C PHE A 49 -8.42 -2.28 19.74
N ILE A 50 -7.50 -3.14 19.32
CA ILE A 50 -6.06 -3.04 19.64
C ILE A 50 -5.32 -2.18 18.59
N ILE A 51 -5.70 -2.28 17.31
CA ILE A 51 -5.07 -1.58 16.18
C ILE A 51 -4.78 -0.08 16.41
N PRO A 52 -5.67 0.69 17.08
CA PRO A 52 -5.40 2.11 17.33
C PRO A 52 -4.22 2.36 18.29
N LYS A 53 -3.83 1.37 19.10
CA LYS A 53 -2.82 1.48 20.17
C LYS A 53 -1.46 0.90 19.79
N ILE A 54 -1.34 0.28 18.62
CA ILE A 54 -0.12 -0.38 18.15
C ILE A 54 0.55 0.41 17.03
N ASP A 55 1.86 0.22 16.92
CA ASP A 55 2.71 0.88 15.94
C ASP A 55 3.24 -0.08 14.86
N ALA A 56 3.20 -1.38 15.11
CA ALA A 56 3.59 -2.43 14.17
C ALA A 56 2.82 -3.72 14.45
N VAL A 57 2.75 -4.61 13.46
CA VAL A 57 2.12 -5.92 13.58
C VAL A 57 3.16 -7.01 13.32
N LEU A 58 3.20 -8.03 14.18
CA LEU A 58 3.93 -9.27 13.95
C LEU A 58 2.93 -10.39 13.64
N LEU A 59 3.02 -10.96 12.45
CA LEU A 59 2.22 -12.13 12.06
C LEU A 59 2.97 -13.40 12.47
N SER A 60 2.28 -14.37 13.06
CA SER A 60 2.84 -15.71 13.35
C SER A 60 1.91 -16.77 12.76
N VAL A 61 1.78 -16.73 11.43
CA VAL A 61 0.88 -17.61 10.67
C VAL A 61 1.65 -18.29 9.54
N GLY A 62 1.11 -19.39 9.01
CA GLY A 62 1.67 -20.06 7.84
C GLY A 62 1.63 -19.20 6.58
N PRO A 63 2.50 -19.46 5.59
CA PRO A 63 2.61 -18.70 4.34
C PRO A 63 1.26 -18.49 3.64
N GLU A 64 0.40 -19.50 3.67
CA GLU A 64 -0.90 -19.48 3.00
C GLU A 64 -1.89 -18.48 3.62
N GLN A 65 -1.68 -18.07 4.88
CA GLN A 65 -2.57 -17.16 5.61
C GLN A 65 -2.06 -15.72 5.66
N VAL A 66 -0.77 -15.49 5.35
CA VAL A 66 -0.14 -14.17 5.46
C VAL A 66 -0.88 -13.10 4.63
N THR A 67 -1.19 -13.40 3.37
CA THR A 67 -1.87 -12.48 2.46
C THR A 67 -3.26 -12.09 2.98
N ASP A 68 -4.01 -13.07 3.44
CA ASP A 68 -5.36 -12.87 3.99
C ASP A 68 -5.34 -11.99 5.24
N TRP A 69 -4.41 -12.26 6.17
CA TRP A 69 -4.21 -11.44 7.35
C TRP A 69 -3.80 -10.01 7.01
N ARG A 70 -2.88 -9.87 6.06
CA ARG A 70 -2.44 -8.56 5.57
C ARG A 70 -3.59 -7.74 4.99
N ILE A 71 -4.41 -8.32 4.11
CA ILE A 71 -5.56 -7.61 3.51
C ILE A 71 -6.51 -7.11 4.61
N ARG A 72 -6.81 -7.97 5.59
CA ARG A 72 -7.68 -7.62 6.72
C ARG A 72 -7.12 -6.50 7.59
N LEU A 73 -5.81 -6.50 7.83
CA LEU A 73 -5.13 -5.46 8.61
C LEU A 73 -5.07 -4.13 7.86
N LEU A 74 -4.69 -4.16 6.57
CA LEU A 74 -4.64 -2.97 5.72
C LEU A 74 -6.00 -2.28 5.60
N ALA A 75 -7.09 -3.05 5.61
CA ALA A 75 -8.45 -2.51 5.60
C ALA A 75 -8.81 -1.73 6.89
N GLN A 76 -8.12 -1.98 8.00
CA GLN A 76 -8.33 -1.29 9.27
C GLN A 76 -7.36 -0.10 9.42
N ARG A 77 -6.06 -0.34 9.21
CA ARG A 77 -5.01 0.68 9.32
C ARG A 77 -3.75 0.22 8.59
N SER A 78 -3.13 1.15 7.86
CA SER A 78 -1.78 0.94 7.32
C SER A 78 -0.75 0.99 8.45
N LEU A 79 0.00 -0.10 8.64
CA LEU A 79 1.05 -0.27 9.66
C LEU A 79 2.22 -1.07 9.07
N PRO A 80 3.44 -0.93 9.62
CA PRO A 80 4.52 -1.88 9.38
C PRO A 80 4.11 -3.31 9.76
N ILE A 81 4.29 -4.25 8.82
CA ILE A 81 3.94 -5.66 9.03
C ILE A 81 5.21 -6.51 8.98
N PHE A 82 5.50 -7.16 10.08
CA PHE A 82 6.58 -8.14 10.22
C PHE A 82 5.99 -9.54 10.20
N TRP A 83 6.77 -10.50 9.72
CA TRP A 83 6.42 -11.91 9.80
C TRP A 83 7.41 -12.66 10.67
N TRP A 84 6.88 -13.33 11.69
CA TRP A 84 7.58 -14.32 12.48
C TRP A 84 7.80 -15.58 11.67
N CYS A 85 9.06 -15.98 11.49
CA CYS A 85 9.44 -17.15 10.72
C CYS A 85 10.24 -18.13 11.59
N ASP A 86 9.57 -19.18 12.02
CA ASP A 86 10.13 -20.40 12.61
C ASP A 86 10.16 -21.55 11.58
N LYS A 87 10.49 -22.76 12.01
CA LYS A 87 10.57 -23.93 11.12
C LYS A 87 9.24 -24.29 10.43
N GLN A 88 8.10 -23.87 10.96
CA GLN A 88 6.77 -24.19 10.44
C GLN A 88 6.17 -23.05 9.61
N THR A 89 6.53 -21.82 9.94
CA THR A 89 6.02 -20.60 9.30
C THR A 89 6.97 -20.06 8.24
N PHE A 90 8.24 -20.47 8.22
CA PHE A 90 9.19 -20.02 7.22
C PHE A 90 8.73 -20.45 5.81
N PRO A 91 8.57 -19.49 4.88
CA PRO A 91 8.20 -19.79 3.51
C PRO A 91 9.33 -20.57 2.83
N SER A 92 9.02 -21.50 1.91
CA SER A 92 10.06 -22.20 1.14
C SER A 92 11.01 -21.19 0.45
N ASN A 93 12.27 -21.58 0.21
CA ASN A 93 13.28 -20.69 -0.39
C ASN A 93 12.88 -20.10 -1.76
N GLU A 94 11.90 -20.71 -2.44
CA GLU A 94 11.35 -20.28 -3.72
C GLU A 94 10.10 -19.39 -3.58
N CYS A 95 9.63 -19.15 -2.36
CA CYS A 95 8.47 -18.34 -2.09
C CYS A 95 8.72 -16.90 -2.55
N LYS A 96 7.92 -16.49 -3.53
CA LYS A 96 7.78 -15.08 -3.87
C LYS A 96 6.88 -14.47 -2.82
N MET A 97 7.50 -13.88 -1.82
CA MET A 97 6.80 -13.07 -0.83
C MET A 97 5.94 -12.04 -1.55
N ASP A 98 4.65 -12.04 -1.23
CA ASP A 98 3.75 -11.02 -1.76
C ASP A 98 4.21 -9.65 -1.23
N GLY A 99 4.12 -8.63 -2.08
CA GLY A 99 4.57 -7.29 -1.72
C GLY A 99 3.77 -6.80 -0.51
N GLY A 100 4.44 -6.26 0.51
CA GLY A 100 3.77 -5.62 1.65
C GLY A 100 4.06 -6.20 3.04
N ILE A 101 4.91 -7.22 3.13
CA ILE A 101 5.63 -7.55 4.37
C ILE A 101 6.90 -6.70 4.40
N ASP A 102 7.12 -6.02 5.53
CA ASP A 102 8.19 -5.04 5.70
C ASP A 102 9.49 -5.66 6.23
N GLY A 103 9.38 -6.78 6.95
CA GLY A 103 10.53 -7.51 7.48
C GLY A 103 10.18 -8.90 7.98
N LEU A 104 11.21 -9.71 8.22
CA LEU A 104 11.14 -11.06 8.76
C LEU A 104 11.89 -11.11 10.09
N ILE A 105 11.33 -11.80 11.08
CA ILE A 105 11.95 -11.98 12.40
C ILE A 105 11.96 -13.48 12.71
N GLY A 106 13.13 -14.01 13.08
CA GLY A 106 13.30 -15.41 13.44
C GLY A 106 13.52 -15.64 14.93
N PRO A 107 13.21 -16.84 15.45
CA PRO A 107 13.37 -17.18 16.87
C PRO A 107 14.82 -17.19 17.35
N THR A 108 15.79 -17.35 16.44
CA THR A 108 17.22 -17.43 16.76
C THR A 108 17.95 -16.09 16.61
N MET A 109 17.24 -15.01 16.30
CA MET A 109 17.85 -13.69 16.15
C MET A 109 18.23 -13.11 17.52
N SER A 110 19.41 -12.51 17.57
CA SER A 110 19.86 -11.72 18.71
C SER A 110 19.01 -10.44 18.88
N PRO A 111 18.97 -9.85 20.09
CA PRO A 111 18.35 -8.55 20.34
C PRO A 111 18.70 -7.46 19.32
N LEU A 112 19.98 -7.40 18.92
CA LEU A 112 20.47 -6.42 17.96
C LEU A 112 19.91 -6.68 16.55
N GLU A 113 19.89 -7.94 16.11
CA GLU A 113 19.34 -8.32 14.81
C GLU A 113 17.84 -8.02 14.71
N ILE A 114 17.09 -8.29 15.79
CA ILE A 114 15.65 -7.95 15.86
C ILE A 114 15.47 -6.44 15.76
N HIS A 115 16.27 -5.65 16.50
CA HIS A 115 16.19 -4.19 16.43
C HIS A 115 16.50 -3.65 15.03
N CYS A 116 17.55 -4.18 14.38
CA CYS A 116 17.90 -3.85 13.01
C CYS A 116 16.79 -4.23 12.02
N ALA A 117 16.20 -5.42 12.16
CA ALA A 117 15.09 -5.87 11.33
C ALA A 117 13.87 -4.95 11.47
N LEU A 118 13.55 -4.52 12.70
CA LEU A 118 12.47 -3.57 12.96
C LEU A 118 12.73 -2.21 12.32
N ILE A 119 13.93 -1.64 12.49
CA ILE A 119 14.29 -0.35 11.86
C ILE A 119 14.16 -0.44 10.33
N LEU A 120 14.72 -1.49 9.73
CA LEU A 120 14.65 -1.69 8.28
C LEU A 120 13.21 -1.84 7.81
N GLY A 121 12.39 -2.61 8.51
CA GLY A 121 10.97 -2.78 8.14
C GLY A 121 10.16 -1.49 8.29
N VAL A 122 10.40 -0.70 9.33
CA VAL A 122 9.74 0.61 9.47
C VAL A 122 10.13 1.54 8.31
N ASN A 123 11.39 1.53 7.88
CA ASN A 123 11.83 2.32 6.72
C ASN A 123 11.20 1.81 5.41
N HIS A 124 11.12 0.49 5.21
CA HIS A 124 10.43 -0.11 4.06
C HIS A 124 8.95 0.28 4.03
N TYR A 125 8.29 0.29 5.19
CA TYR A 125 6.91 0.72 5.33
C TYR A 125 6.72 2.17 4.84
N PHE A 126 7.56 3.09 5.32
CA PHE A 126 7.46 4.49 4.94
C PHE A 126 7.68 4.70 3.44
N GLN A 127 8.73 4.10 2.87
CA GLN A 127 8.99 4.17 1.43
C GLN A 127 7.83 3.60 0.61
N ARG A 128 7.27 2.45 1.03
CA ARG A 128 6.11 1.85 0.38
C ARG A 128 4.90 2.79 0.42
N THR A 129 4.62 3.40 1.57
CA THR A 129 3.48 4.34 1.68
C THR A 129 3.66 5.60 0.86
N GLU A 130 4.88 6.14 0.80
CA GLU A 130 5.23 7.30 -0.01
C GLU A 130 5.02 7.01 -1.50
N TRP A 131 5.55 5.89 -2.00
CA TRP A 131 5.34 5.48 -3.39
C TRP A 131 3.87 5.23 -3.72
N HIS A 132 3.08 4.68 -2.79
CA HIS A 132 1.65 4.52 -3.00
C HIS A 132 0.94 5.88 -3.12
N GLN A 133 1.27 6.84 -2.27
CA GLN A 133 0.70 8.19 -2.32
C GLN A 133 1.12 8.93 -3.60
N GLU A 134 2.39 8.87 -3.99
CA GLU A 134 2.88 9.46 -5.24
C GLU A 134 2.18 8.86 -6.45
N ARG A 135 2.04 7.52 -6.48
CA ARG A 135 1.31 6.82 -7.55
C ARG A 135 -0.14 7.29 -7.64
N GLU A 136 -0.82 7.40 -6.50
CA GLU A 136 -2.21 7.87 -6.46
C GLU A 136 -2.33 9.32 -6.95
N GLN A 137 -1.42 10.20 -6.54
CA GLN A 137 -1.38 11.59 -7.00
C GLN A 137 -1.13 11.70 -8.51
N LEU A 138 -0.22 10.89 -9.06
CA LEU A 138 0.06 10.88 -10.50
C LEU A 138 -1.13 10.33 -11.31
N LEU A 139 -1.76 9.26 -10.84
CA LEU A 139 -2.97 8.72 -11.46
C LEU A 139 -4.11 9.73 -11.44
N SER A 140 -4.31 10.41 -10.30
CA SER A 140 -5.31 11.48 -10.17
C SER A 140 -5.03 12.59 -11.19
N LYS A 141 -3.81 13.12 -11.28
CA LYS A 141 -3.43 14.13 -12.29
C LYS A 141 -3.69 13.69 -13.73
N LEU A 142 -3.46 12.40 -14.03
CA LEU A 142 -3.74 11.85 -15.35
C LEU A 142 -5.26 11.82 -15.64
N GLU A 143 -6.07 11.40 -14.68
CA GLU A 143 -7.53 11.41 -14.79
C GLU A 143 -8.09 12.81 -14.92
N GLU A 144 -7.58 13.76 -14.12
CA GLU A 144 -7.92 15.18 -14.20
C GLU A 144 -7.70 15.72 -15.62
N ARG A 145 -6.55 15.40 -16.23
CA ARG A 145 -6.25 15.79 -17.61
C ARG A 145 -7.23 15.18 -18.62
N LYS A 146 -7.59 13.90 -18.46
CA LYS A 146 -8.59 13.23 -19.32
C LYS A 146 -9.94 13.95 -19.29
N TRP A 147 -10.42 14.34 -18.10
CA TRP A 147 -11.68 15.06 -17.98
C TRP A 147 -11.63 16.42 -18.67
N VAL A 148 -10.55 17.17 -18.49
CA VAL A 148 -10.35 18.48 -19.14
C VAL A 148 -10.31 18.31 -20.66
N ASP A 149 -9.54 17.35 -21.19
CA ASP A 149 -9.45 17.11 -22.62
C ASP A 149 -10.79 16.68 -23.23
N GLN A 150 -11.57 15.85 -22.52
CA GLN A 150 -12.91 15.45 -22.95
C GLN A 150 -13.89 16.63 -22.96
N ALA A 151 -13.85 17.48 -21.93
CA ALA A 151 -14.70 18.68 -21.87
C ALA A 151 -14.37 19.67 -22.98
N LYS A 152 -13.08 19.90 -23.28
CA LYS A 152 -12.65 20.72 -24.42
C LYS A 152 -13.25 20.21 -25.73
N ARG A 153 -13.14 18.90 -26.00
CA ARG A 153 -13.71 18.29 -27.22
C ARG A 153 -15.21 18.54 -27.35
N ILE A 154 -15.96 18.34 -26.27
CA ILE A 154 -17.40 18.59 -26.22
C ILE A 154 -17.72 20.07 -26.48
N LEU A 155 -16.96 20.98 -25.86
CA LEU A 155 -17.15 22.41 -26.07
C LEU A 155 -16.85 22.81 -27.53
N CYS A 156 -15.82 22.24 -28.15
CA CYS A 156 -15.55 22.42 -29.57
C CYS A 156 -16.72 21.90 -30.43
N GLU A 157 -17.28 20.73 -30.12
CA GLU A 157 -18.41 20.14 -30.87
C GLU A 157 -19.72 20.94 -30.73
N ILE A 158 -20.06 21.39 -29.52
CA ILE A 158 -21.33 22.07 -29.25
C ILE A 158 -21.27 23.55 -29.62
N LYS A 159 -20.17 24.24 -29.28
CA LYS A 159 -20.04 25.70 -29.47
C LYS A 159 -19.28 26.09 -30.73
N GLY A 160 -18.63 25.14 -31.41
CA GLY A 160 -17.84 25.43 -32.62
C GLY A 160 -16.59 26.27 -32.36
N ILE A 161 -16.09 26.29 -31.12
CA ILE A 161 -14.91 27.07 -30.72
C ILE A 161 -13.61 26.27 -30.88
N SER A 162 -12.49 26.97 -30.97
CA SER A 162 -11.16 26.35 -31.02
C SER A 162 -10.78 25.72 -29.66
N GLU A 163 -9.79 24.82 -29.68
CA GLU A 163 -9.32 24.18 -28.45
C GLU A 163 -8.75 25.20 -27.44
N ALA A 164 -8.06 26.24 -27.93
CA ALA A 164 -7.54 27.32 -27.08
C ALA A 164 -8.68 28.09 -26.37
N GLU A 165 -9.72 28.46 -27.11
CA GLU A 165 -10.90 29.14 -26.57
C GLU A 165 -11.68 28.25 -25.59
N SER A 166 -11.73 26.94 -25.85
CA SER A 166 -12.40 25.97 -24.97
C SER A 166 -11.69 25.88 -23.60
N TYR A 167 -10.35 25.94 -23.59
CA TYR A 167 -9.58 25.96 -22.36
C TYR A 167 -9.82 27.26 -21.57
N ASP A 168 -9.78 28.41 -22.25
CA ASP A 168 -10.06 29.70 -21.60
C ASP A 168 -11.49 29.78 -21.06
N PHE A 169 -12.46 29.18 -21.75
CA PHE A 169 -13.83 29.06 -21.26
C PHE A 169 -13.90 28.23 -19.97
N LEU A 170 -13.29 27.04 -19.95
CA LEU A 170 -13.23 26.19 -18.75
C LEU A 170 -12.56 26.91 -17.57
N ARG A 171 -11.45 27.62 -17.83
CA ARG A 171 -10.72 28.39 -16.83
C ARG A 171 -11.57 29.53 -16.26
N LYS A 172 -12.23 30.33 -17.11
CA LYS A 172 -13.12 31.42 -16.69
C LYS A 172 -14.29 30.89 -15.88
N GLN A 173 -14.89 29.78 -16.30
CA GLN A 173 -15.99 29.17 -15.58
C GLN A 173 -15.56 28.66 -14.20
N ALA A 174 -14.39 28.02 -14.11
CA ALA A 174 -13.82 27.57 -12.84
C ALA A 174 -13.55 28.73 -11.87
N MET A 175 -13.02 29.85 -12.37
CA MET A 175 -12.83 31.06 -11.57
C MET A 175 -14.16 31.65 -11.07
N ASN A 176 -15.16 31.77 -11.96
CA ASN A 176 -16.47 32.31 -11.61
C ASN A 176 -17.18 31.46 -10.56
N GLU A 177 -17.05 30.12 -10.64
CA GLU A 177 -17.67 29.19 -9.69
C GLU A 177 -16.81 28.91 -8.44
N ARG A 178 -15.58 29.45 -8.35
CA ARG A 178 -14.59 29.13 -7.31
C ARG A 178 -14.37 27.61 -7.13
N LYS A 179 -14.32 26.88 -8.24
CA LYS A 179 -14.06 25.44 -8.27
C LYS A 179 -12.78 25.14 -9.02
N ARG A 180 -12.27 23.91 -8.88
CA ARG A 180 -11.14 23.46 -9.72
C ARG A 180 -11.64 23.27 -11.14
N MET A 181 -10.75 23.52 -12.11
CA MET A 181 -11.06 23.39 -13.54
C MET A 181 -11.54 21.97 -13.90
N VAL A 182 -10.99 20.95 -13.24
CA VAL A 182 -11.40 19.55 -13.41
C VAL A 182 -12.85 19.36 -12.98
N ASP A 183 -13.26 19.92 -11.84
CA ASP A 183 -14.62 19.74 -11.33
C ASP A 183 -15.66 20.29 -12.32
N VAL A 184 -15.36 21.45 -12.92
CA VAL A 184 -16.18 22.05 -13.99
C VAL A 184 -16.18 21.18 -15.26
N ALA A 185 -15.01 20.70 -15.68
CA ALA A 185 -14.88 19.82 -16.84
C ALA A 185 -15.70 18.52 -16.65
N THR A 186 -15.60 17.88 -15.49
CA THR A 186 -16.38 16.70 -15.13
C THR A 186 -17.88 16.98 -15.14
N SER A 187 -18.33 18.14 -14.63
CA SER A 187 -19.74 18.54 -14.71
C SER A 187 -20.24 18.66 -16.14
N ILE A 188 -19.47 19.30 -17.03
CA ILE A 188 -19.82 19.45 -18.44
C ILE A 188 -19.93 18.08 -19.12
N VAL A 189 -18.94 17.20 -18.91
CA VAL A 189 -18.93 15.87 -19.52
C VAL A 189 -20.12 15.03 -19.03
N LYS A 190 -20.41 15.03 -17.73
CA LYS A 190 -21.56 14.29 -17.15
C LYS A 190 -22.90 14.78 -17.70
N VAL A 191 -23.10 16.10 -17.76
CA VAL A 191 -24.34 16.68 -18.31
C VAL A 191 -24.49 16.31 -19.78
N TYR A 192 -23.42 16.37 -20.56
CA TYR A 192 -23.46 16.00 -21.98
C TYR A 192 -23.80 14.52 -22.20
N GLN A 193 -23.25 13.61 -21.39
CA GLN A 193 -23.59 12.18 -21.44
C GLN A 193 -25.08 11.94 -21.19
N ILE A 194 -25.66 12.60 -20.17
CA ILE A 194 -27.10 12.50 -19.87
C ILE A 194 -27.95 12.98 -21.04
N LEU A 195 -27.58 14.11 -21.67
CA LEU A 195 -28.31 14.65 -22.83
C LEU A 195 -28.22 13.74 -24.06
N GLN A 196 -27.06 13.09 -24.29
CA GLN A 196 -26.92 12.11 -25.37
C GLN A 196 -27.77 10.86 -25.16
N ASP A 197 -27.87 10.37 -23.93
CA ASP A 197 -28.68 9.18 -23.62
C ASP A 197 -30.18 9.45 -23.81
N GLN A 198 -30.66 10.64 -23.47
CA GLN A 198 -32.05 11.04 -23.76
C GLN A 198 -32.34 11.08 -25.27
N ASN A 199 -31.39 11.58 -26.07
CA ASN A 199 -31.53 11.60 -27.53
C ASN A 199 -31.50 10.20 -28.19
N LYS A 200 -30.86 9.21 -27.57
CA LYS A 200 -30.89 7.81 -28.03
C LYS A 200 -32.19 7.09 -27.62
N GLY A 201 -32.76 7.40 -26.46
CA GLY A 201 -34.04 6.85 -26.00
C GLY A 201 -35.27 7.38 -26.76
N GLY A 202 -35.20 8.60 -27.31
CA GLY A 202 -36.29 9.22 -28.07
C GLY A 202 -36.44 8.75 -29.52
N ARG A 203 -35.51 7.94 -30.04
CA ARG A 203 -35.50 7.49 -31.45
C ARG A 203 -36.20 6.15 -31.73
N LYS A 204 -36.87 5.57 -30.71
CA LYS A 204 -37.79 4.42 -30.87
C LYS A 204 -39.24 4.88 -30.67
N ARG A 205 -39.81 5.58 -31.64
CA ARG A 205 -41.26 5.67 -31.86
C ARG A 205 -41.52 5.77 -33.35
#